data_AF-A0AAJ2BEK3-F1
#
_entry.id   AF-A0AAJ2BEK3-F1
#
_cell.length_a   1.000
_cell.length_b   1.000
_cell.length_c   1.000
_cell.angle_alpha   90.00
_cell.angle_beta   90.00
_cell.angle_gamma   90.00
#
_symmetry.space_group_name_H-M   'P 1'
#
loop_
_entity.id
_entity.type
_entity.pdbx_description
1 polymer ?
#
loop_
_entity_poly.entity_id
_entity_poly.type
_entity_poly.pdbx_seq_one_letter_code
_entity_poly.pdbx_strand_id
1 'polypeptide(L)'
;MLTMQQNTATAMPASPVETTVDEEWASCPALDETALSGTFWQLFDGDRRTLANFLVLAPQGLLGGFASSSANMWAVVNGRLCLIGENGLPSVVFAAARIIEGTIVGFAGRGTIDGRSNLYVLATTEHPQHPQFSSPPNEERRALFTTQPEGGPLRPNLVIVPAGAGSLHPRWLEDVTSLTRNWDLCIGYYGVEEPAIASAFEYLAHIPSTKKFRLLYNLLYDGSPLWKYEAIWLPDDDLDGTGTDINRMFHIFRQHGLDLAQPALKAGPNSFPTHPITVAQPGSVLRHEPFVEIMCPIFSKRALKICVGSMKDVMSGYGLDHLWPSFLGNPRSRMGIIDAVSFAHTRPIGATYNVQAAVDEQTELFHAYGFTYRRIAGVW
;
A
#
# COMPACT_ATOMS: atom_id res chain seq x y z
N MET A 1 50.82 -45.52 -29.76
CA MET A 1 49.36 -45.71 -29.60
C MET A 1 48.88 -44.56 -28.71
N LEU A 2 48.42 -43.43 -29.27
CA LEU A 2 47.00 -43.15 -29.60
C LEU A 2 46.10 -43.62 -28.42
N THR A 3 45.36 -42.79 -27.67
CA THR A 3 44.69 -41.52 -28.04
C THR A 3 44.05 -40.86 -26.80
N MET A 4 43.91 -39.53 -26.85
CA MET A 4 42.86 -38.67 -26.26
C MET A 4 42.82 -38.41 -24.74
N GLN A 5 43.51 -37.34 -24.31
CA GLN A 5 43.01 -36.46 -23.24
C GLN A 5 42.19 -35.34 -23.89
N GLN A 6 40.93 -35.21 -23.48
CA GLN A 6 40.01 -34.18 -23.94
C GLN A 6 40.41 -32.82 -23.38
N ASN A 7 40.77 -31.93 -24.29
CA ASN A 7 40.75 -30.48 -24.09
C ASN A 7 39.28 -30.04 -24.17
N THR A 8 38.71 -29.53 -23.08
CA THR A 8 37.54 -28.65 -23.14
C THR A 8 37.83 -27.42 -22.33
N ALA A 9 37.67 -26.29 -23.00
CA ALA A 9 38.15 -24.99 -22.60
C ALA A 9 37.40 -24.46 -21.38
N THR A 10 38.14 -24.02 -20.38
CA THR A 10 37.66 -23.12 -19.34
C THR A 10 37.34 -21.79 -20.02
N ALA A 11 36.06 -21.53 -20.29
CA ALA A 11 35.60 -20.22 -20.70
C ALA A 11 35.86 -19.25 -19.54
N MET A 12 36.79 -18.32 -19.74
CA MET A 12 36.97 -17.19 -18.84
C MET A 12 35.67 -16.38 -18.82
N PRO A 13 35.23 -15.87 -17.65
CA PRO A 13 34.09 -14.98 -17.62
C PRO A 13 34.39 -13.76 -18.48
N ALA A 14 33.44 -13.44 -19.36
CA ALA A 14 33.48 -12.22 -20.14
C ALA A 14 33.75 -11.04 -19.21
N SER A 15 34.77 -10.24 -19.55
CA SER A 15 35.01 -8.96 -18.91
C SER A 15 33.72 -8.15 -18.90
N PRO A 16 33.39 -7.45 -17.80
CA PRO A 16 32.27 -6.53 -17.83
C PRO A 16 32.56 -5.50 -18.91
N VAL A 17 31.60 -5.36 -19.82
CA VAL A 17 31.52 -4.20 -20.70
C VAL A 17 31.64 -2.97 -19.80
N GLU A 18 32.79 -2.29 -19.88
CA GLU A 18 32.96 -0.95 -19.35
C GLU A 18 31.85 -0.09 -19.95
N THR A 19 30.78 0.09 -19.20
CA THR A 19 29.75 1.10 -19.49
C THR A 19 30.28 2.39 -18.89
N THR A 20 31.12 3.06 -19.66
CA THR A 20 31.46 4.46 -19.46
C THR A 20 30.21 5.29 -19.80
N VAL A 21 29.46 5.66 -18.77
CA VAL A 21 28.56 6.80 -18.84
C VAL A 21 28.82 7.62 -17.58
N ASP A 22 29.60 8.69 -17.73
CA ASP A 22 29.54 9.80 -16.78
C ASP A 22 28.06 10.19 -16.66
N GLU A 23 27.47 9.89 -15.51
CA GLU A 23 26.05 10.10 -15.24
C GLU A 23 25.80 11.60 -15.19
N GLU A 24 25.41 12.20 -16.32
CA GLU A 24 25.25 13.65 -16.42
C GLU A 24 24.06 14.14 -15.58
N TRP A 25 24.37 14.68 -14.41
CA TRP A 25 23.48 15.55 -13.67
C TRP A 25 23.30 16.85 -14.45
N ALA A 26 22.07 17.16 -14.84
CA ALA A 26 21.73 18.37 -15.58
C ALA A 26 20.88 19.31 -14.73
N SER A 27 20.71 20.55 -15.20
CA SER A 27 19.71 21.46 -14.63
C SER A 27 18.35 20.77 -14.62
N CYS A 28 17.67 20.81 -13.48
CA CYS A 28 16.36 20.20 -13.35
C CYS A 28 15.37 20.84 -14.35
N PRO A 29 14.65 20.04 -15.16
CA PRO A 29 13.59 20.56 -16.02
C PRO A 29 12.44 21.09 -15.15
N ALA A 30 11.54 21.89 -15.74
CA ALA A 30 10.34 22.31 -15.04
C ALA A 30 9.48 21.08 -14.69
N LEU A 31 9.17 20.91 -13.41
CA LEU A 31 8.43 19.77 -12.90
C LEU A 31 6.93 20.07 -12.80
N ASP A 32 6.14 19.00 -12.87
CA ASP A 32 4.70 18.98 -12.55
C ASP A 32 4.51 18.21 -11.25
N GLU A 33 3.82 18.80 -10.28
CA GLU A 33 3.52 18.17 -8.99
C GLU A 33 2.71 16.88 -9.17
N THR A 34 1.79 16.85 -10.14
CA THR A 34 0.95 15.66 -10.38
C THR A 34 1.74 14.47 -10.88
N ALA A 35 2.83 14.71 -11.62
CA ALA A 35 3.72 13.66 -12.13
C ALA A 35 4.62 13.07 -11.02
N LEU A 36 4.88 13.83 -9.96
CA LEU A 36 5.70 13.38 -8.82
C LEU A 36 4.88 12.77 -7.69
N SER A 37 3.59 13.13 -7.57
CA SER A 37 2.72 12.62 -6.52
C SER A 37 2.56 11.09 -6.60
N GLY A 38 2.98 10.41 -5.55
CA GLY A 38 2.95 8.94 -5.42
C GLY A 38 4.23 8.24 -5.90
N THR A 39 5.30 8.98 -6.19
CA THR A 39 6.60 8.41 -6.58
C THR A 39 7.47 8.06 -5.36
N PHE A 40 8.37 7.09 -5.53
CA PHE A 40 9.20 6.54 -4.47
C PHE A 40 10.69 6.85 -4.67
N TRP A 41 11.36 7.19 -3.57
CA TRP A 41 12.74 7.64 -3.58
C TRP A 41 13.53 7.11 -2.39
N GLN A 42 14.82 6.95 -2.55
CA GLN A 42 15.78 6.95 -1.45
C GLN A 42 16.33 8.35 -1.25
N LEU A 43 16.53 8.76 0.00
CA LEU A 43 17.12 10.06 0.35
C LEU A 43 18.50 9.86 0.95
N PHE A 44 19.50 10.55 0.39
CA PHE A 44 20.89 10.55 0.85
C PHE A 44 21.37 11.97 1.16
N ASP A 45 22.37 12.09 2.03
CA ASP A 45 23.18 13.30 2.12
C ASP A 45 24.41 13.26 1.20
N GLY A 46 25.17 14.36 1.16
CA GLY A 46 26.36 14.51 0.31
C GLY A 46 27.50 13.56 0.64
N ASP A 47 27.49 12.97 1.84
CA ASP A 47 28.45 11.95 2.28
C ASP A 47 27.97 10.53 1.94
N ARG A 48 26.90 10.43 1.13
CA ARG A 48 26.22 9.18 0.73
C ARG A 48 25.62 8.40 1.90
N ARG A 49 25.36 9.06 3.03
CA ARG A 49 24.62 8.42 4.13
C ARG A 49 23.13 8.40 3.77
N THR A 50 22.52 7.23 3.89
CA THR A 50 21.07 7.08 3.74
C THR A 50 20.33 7.73 4.90
N LEU A 51 19.38 8.60 4.57
CA LEU A 51 18.46 9.26 5.50
C LEU A 51 17.06 8.64 5.46
N ALA A 52 16.65 8.13 4.29
CA ALA A 52 15.41 7.38 4.12
C ALA A 52 15.63 6.24 3.12
N ASN A 53 15.29 5.02 3.52
CA ASN A 53 15.35 3.84 2.64
C ASN A 53 14.18 3.83 1.64
N PHE A 54 13.04 4.40 2.03
CA PHE A 54 11.85 4.48 1.22
C PHE A 54 11.08 5.75 1.59
N LEU A 55 11.22 6.79 0.77
CA LEU A 55 10.55 8.07 0.87
C LEU A 55 9.49 8.15 -0.23
N VAL A 56 8.29 8.61 0.12
CA VAL A 56 7.20 8.81 -0.83
C VAL A 56 6.92 10.30 -0.95
N LEU A 57 6.87 10.81 -2.18
CA LEU A 57 6.26 12.11 -2.45
C LEU A 57 4.74 11.93 -2.44
N ALA A 58 4.15 11.82 -1.25
CA ALA A 58 2.76 11.43 -1.08
C ALA A 58 1.78 12.57 -1.45
N PRO A 59 0.52 12.25 -1.81
CA PRO A 59 -0.48 13.27 -2.17
C PRO A 59 -0.63 14.36 -1.11
N GLN A 60 -1.11 15.54 -1.52
CA GLN A 60 -1.26 16.73 -0.66
C GLN A 60 0.06 17.31 -0.15
N GLY A 61 1.16 17.05 -0.85
CA GLY A 61 2.47 17.57 -0.48
C GLY A 61 3.02 16.95 0.80
N LEU A 62 2.56 15.76 1.21
CA LEU A 62 3.05 15.07 2.40
C LEU A 62 4.29 14.23 2.06
N LEU A 63 5.28 14.21 2.95
CA LEU A 63 6.40 13.27 2.84
C LEU A 63 6.09 11.98 3.59
N GLY A 64 6.03 10.87 2.85
CA GLY A 64 5.86 9.53 3.38
C GLY A 64 7.19 8.82 3.63
N GLY A 65 7.24 7.92 4.60
CA GLY A 65 8.42 7.09 4.91
C GLY A 65 9.66 7.85 5.42
N PHE A 66 9.52 9.16 5.65
CA PHE A 66 10.56 10.01 6.22
C PHE A 66 9.94 10.96 7.24
N ALA A 67 10.52 11.03 8.45
CA ALA A 67 9.97 11.81 9.56
C ALA A 67 11.01 12.81 10.08
N SER A 68 10.88 14.06 9.67
CA SER A 68 11.68 15.17 10.17
C SER A 68 10.82 16.43 10.27
N SER A 69 10.84 17.12 11.41
CA SER A 69 10.14 18.42 11.57
C SER A 69 10.70 19.50 10.63
N SER A 70 11.95 19.35 10.23
CA SER A 70 12.60 20.25 9.28
C SER A 70 12.29 19.88 7.83
N ALA A 71 11.71 18.72 7.53
CA ALA A 71 11.31 18.33 6.17
C ALA A 71 10.21 17.27 6.25
N ASN A 72 8.96 17.72 6.32
CA ASN A 72 7.76 16.87 6.44
C ASN A 72 6.78 17.04 5.26
N MET A 73 7.02 18.03 4.40
CA MET A 73 6.21 18.29 3.22
C MET A 73 7.08 18.39 1.97
N TRP A 74 6.48 18.26 0.80
CA TRP A 74 7.09 18.54 -0.48
C TRP A 74 6.14 19.37 -1.35
N ALA A 75 6.72 20.11 -2.29
CA ALA A 75 5.95 20.79 -3.33
C ALA A 75 6.85 21.08 -4.54
N VAL A 76 6.23 21.42 -5.66
CA VAL A 76 6.94 22.03 -6.80
C VAL A 76 6.79 23.54 -6.73
N VAL A 77 7.87 24.25 -6.40
CA VAL A 77 7.90 25.71 -6.29
C VAL A 77 8.76 26.28 -7.42
N ASN A 78 8.17 27.14 -8.25
CA ASN A 78 8.83 27.71 -9.43
C ASN A 78 9.45 26.64 -10.35
N GLY A 79 8.72 25.54 -10.55
CA GLY A 79 9.15 24.41 -11.40
C GLY A 79 10.22 23.51 -10.77
N ARG A 80 10.56 23.69 -9.48
CA ARG A 80 11.56 22.86 -8.79
C ARG A 80 10.96 22.10 -7.62
N LEU A 81 11.35 20.83 -7.48
CA LEU A 81 11.03 20.04 -6.29
C LEU A 81 11.69 20.67 -5.07
N CYS A 82 10.90 20.85 -4.01
CA CYS A 82 11.35 21.33 -2.73
C CYS A 82 10.88 20.39 -1.62
N LEU A 83 11.75 20.10 -0.66
CA LEU A 83 11.30 19.63 0.67
C LEU A 83 11.03 20.85 1.52
N ILE A 84 9.98 20.81 2.33
CA ILE A 84 9.45 21.93 3.11
C ILE A 84 9.33 21.49 4.57
N GLY A 85 9.79 22.33 5.48
CA GLY A 85 9.64 22.12 6.92
C GLY A 85 8.29 22.59 7.47
N GLU A 86 8.00 22.29 8.74
CA GLU A 86 6.75 22.70 9.41
C GLU A 86 6.52 24.22 9.43
N ASN A 87 7.58 25.02 9.29
CA ASN A 87 7.50 26.47 9.20
C ASN A 87 7.09 27.00 7.81
N GLY A 88 6.86 26.11 6.84
CA GLY A 88 6.49 26.45 5.46
C GLY A 88 7.64 26.93 4.58
N LEU A 89 8.88 26.93 5.07
CA LEU A 89 10.06 27.31 4.29
C LEU A 89 10.68 26.10 3.58
N PRO A 90 11.22 26.27 2.36
CA PRO A 90 11.99 25.23 1.71
C PRO A 90 13.23 24.88 2.53
N SER A 91 13.33 23.60 2.88
CA SER A 91 14.46 23.03 3.59
C SER A 91 15.49 22.48 2.62
N VAL A 92 15.06 21.93 1.48
CA VAL A 92 15.94 21.54 0.38
C VAL A 92 15.31 21.99 -0.93
N VAL A 93 16.12 22.58 -1.80
CA VAL A 93 15.70 22.92 -3.17
C VAL A 93 16.51 22.07 -4.15
N PHE A 94 15.82 21.19 -4.89
CA PHE A 94 16.46 20.35 -5.89
C PHE A 94 16.60 21.11 -7.21
N ALA A 95 17.84 21.45 -7.54
CA ALA A 95 18.17 22.26 -8.71
C ALA A 95 18.73 21.44 -9.87
N ALA A 96 19.13 20.20 -9.62
CA ALA A 96 19.62 19.27 -10.62
C ALA A 96 18.77 18.00 -10.66
N ALA A 97 18.67 17.40 -11.84
CA ALA A 97 18.04 16.10 -12.05
C ALA A 97 18.98 15.20 -12.84
N ARG A 98 18.86 13.90 -12.57
CA ARG A 98 19.46 12.84 -13.38
C ARG A 98 18.35 12.20 -14.20
N ILE A 99 18.55 12.14 -15.52
CA ILE A 99 17.54 11.65 -16.46
C ILE A 99 18.14 10.50 -17.27
N ILE A 100 17.45 9.37 -17.32
CA ILE A 100 17.81 8.19 -18.13
C ILE A 100 16.63 7.90 -19.05
N GLU A 101 16.88 7.85 -20.35
CA GLU A 101 15.85 7.54 -21.38
C GLU A 101 14.58 8.42 -21.24
N GLY A 102 14.75 9.70 -20.89
CA GLY A 102 13.65 10.65 -20.69
C GLY A 102 12.93 10.54 -19.34
N THR A 103 13.32 9.60 -18.47
CA THR A 103 12.75 9.42 -17.13
C THR A 103 13.67 10.03 -16.07
N ILE A 104 13.11 10.80 -15.14
CA ILE A 104 13.87 11.30 -14.00
C ILE A 104 14.12 10.15 -13.03
N VAL A 105 15.40 9.83 -12.83
CA VAL A 105 15.84 8.76 -11.91
C VAL A 105 16.51 9.32 -10.65
N GLY A 106 16.73 10.64 -10.58
CA GLY A 106 17.31 11.26 -9.41
C GLY A 106 17.17 12.78 -9.38
N PHE A 107 17.22 13.34 -8.17
CA PHE A 107 17.29 14.78 -7.92
C PHE A 107 18.47 15.10 -7.01
N ALA A 108 19.13 16.24 -7.23
CA ALA A 108 20.16 16.74 -6.33
C ALA A 108 19.91 18.22 -5.99
N GLY A 109 20.01 18.53 -4.70
CA GLY A 109 19.64 19.81 -4.13
C GLY A 109 20.49 20.18 -2.94
N ARG A 110 20.56 21.47 -2.62
CA ARG A 110 21.20 21.95 -1.40
C ARG A 110 20.16 22.45 -0.43
N GLY A 111 20.44 22.32 0.85
CA GLY A 111 19.50 22.69 1.88
C GLY A 111 19.99 22.35 3.28
N THR A 112 19.07 22.40 4.22
CA THR A 112 19.28 22.06 5.62
C THR A 112 18.19 21.10 6.10
N ILE A 113 18.57 19.92 6.56
CA ILE A 113 17.69 18.99 7.28
C ILE A 113 18.27 18.76 8.67
N ASP A 114 17.45 18.95 9.70
CA ASP A 114 17.77 18.76 11.11
C ASP A 114 19.06 19.49 11.54
N GLY A 115 19.19 20.74 11.06
CA GLY A 115 20.32 21.62 11.34
C GLY A 115 21.59 21.33 10.54
N ARG A 116 21.60 20.31 9.67
CA ARG A 116 22.75 19.95 8.85
C ARG A 116 22.61 20.56 7.47
N SER A 117 23.51 21.48 7.10
CA SER A 117 23.53 22.01 5.73
C SER A 117 24.38 21.10 4.84
N ASN A 118 23.77 20.50 3.80
CA ASN A 118 24.46 19.56 2.93
C ASN A 118 23.91 19.61 1.48
N LEU A 119 24.57 18.88 0.58
CA LEU A 119 23.93 18.34 -0.62
C LEU A 119 23.00 17.19 -0.20
N TYR A 120 21.84 17.11 -0.81
CA TYR A 120 20.88 16.04 -0.64
C TYR A 120 20.53 15.46 -2.00
N VAL A 121 20.42 14.13 -2.06
CA VAL A 121 20.16 13.40 -3.29
C VAL A 121 18.94 12.50 -3.10
N LEU A 122 17.99 12.59 -4.02
CA LEU A 122 16.95 11.59 -4.21
C LEU A 122 17.34 10.67 -5.35
N ALA A 123 17.16 9.36 -5.18
CA ALA A 123 17.27 8.37 -6.25
C ALA A 123 15.98 7.55 -6.31
N THR A 124 15.45 7.28 -7.51
CA THR A 124 14.23 6.47 -7.64
C THR A 124 14.41 5.11 -7.00
N THR A 125 13.37 4.60 -6.35
CA THR A 125 13.38 3.26 -5.76
C THR A 125 12.04 2.58 -5.98
N GLU A 126 11.97 1.31 -5.63
CA GLU A 126 10.73 0.54 -5.59
C GLU A 126 10.45 0.11 -4.15
N HIS A 127 9.29 -0.50 -3.91
CA HIS A 127 9.08 -1.19 -2.64
C HIS A 127 10.22 -2.20 -2.41
N PRO A 128 10.89 -2.19 -1.24
CA PRO A 128 11.92 -3.15 -0.91
C PRO A 128 11.37 -4.57 -0.98
N GLN A 129 12.22 -5.48 -1.43
CA GLN A 129 11.94 -6.91 -1.42
C GLN A 129 11.59 -7.40 -0.01
N HIS A 130 10.64 -8.32 0.10
CA HIS A 130 10.22 -8.84 1.39
C HIS A 130 11.35 -9.66 2.05
N PRO A 131 11.85 -9.28 3.24
CA PRO A 131 13.10 -9.81 3.78
C PRO A 131 13.09 -11.31 4.04
N GLN A 132 11.93 -11.91 4.30
CA GLN A 132 11.80 -13.33 4.64
C GLN A 132 11.21 -14.21 3.54
N PHE A 133 10.42 -13.63 2.64
CA PHE A 133 9.53 -14.40 1.75
C PHE A 133 9.54 -13.90 0.31
N SER A 134 10.56 -13.13 -0.06
CA SER A 134 10.70 -12.59 -1.41
C SER A 134 10.59 -13.67 -2.46
N SER A 135 9.72 -13.40 -3.42
CA SER A 135 9.61 -14.26 -4.58
C SER A 135 10.64 -13.93 -5.66
N PRO A 136 11.01 -14.92 -6.49
CA PRO A 136 11.87 -14.69 -7.64
C PRO A 136 11.35 -13.54 -8.52
N PRO A 137 12.25 -12.72 -9.12
CA PRO A 137 11.85 -11.58 -9.94
C PRO A 137 10.90 -11.91 -11.11
N ASN A 138 10.95 -13.15 -11.61
CA ASN A 138 10.16 -13.65 -12.74
C ASN A 138 8.87 -14.37 -12.35
N GLU A 139 8.52 -14.45 -11.06
CA GLU A 139 7.28 -15.08 -10.65
C GLU A 139 6.08 -14.20 -11.07
N GLU A 140 5.19 -14.75 -11.89
CA GLU A 140 4.02 -14.01 -12.35
C GLU A 140 3.10 -13.71 -11.15
N ARG A 141 2.73 -12.42 -11.01
CA ARG A 141 1.89 -11.90 -9.93
C ARG A 141 0.60 -11.34 -10.50
N ARG A 142 -0.12 -12.19 -11.23
CA ARG A 142 -1.32 -11.80 -11.95
C ARG A 142 -2.41 -12.84 -11.78
N ALA A 143 -3.50 -12.44 -11.15
CA ALA A 143 -4.71 -13.25 -11.05
C ALA A 143 -5.41 -13.33 -12.41
N LEU A 144 -5.97 -14.52 -12.70
CA LEU A 144 -6.87 -14.72 -13.83
C LEU A 144 -8.31 -14.65 -13.32
N PHE A 145 -9.08 -13.73 -13.87
CA PHE A 145 -10.50 -13.62 -13.57
C PHE A 145 -11.28 -14.67 -14.37
N THR A 146 -11.92 -15.61 -13.67
CA THR A 146 -12.88 -16.55 -14.26
C THR A 146 -14.20 -15.87 -14.60
N THR A 147 -14.50 -14.76 -13.93
CA THR A 147 -15.62 -13.87 -14.25
C THR A 147 -15.19 -12.43 -14.06
N GLN A 148 -15.55 -11.57 -15.01
CA GLN A 148 -15.41 -10.11 -14.94
C GLN A 148 -16.44 -9.46 -15.87
N PRO A 149 -16.82 -8.18 -15.67
CA PRO A 149 -17.77 -7.52 -16.54
C PRO A 149 -17.22 -7.35 -17.97
N GLU A 150 -18.00 -7.72 -18.99
CA GLU A 150 -17.66 -7.53 -20.41
C GLU A 150 -17.90 -6.08 -20.89
N GLY A 151 -18.53 -5.25 -20.06
CA GLY A 151 -18.87 -3.86 -20.36
C GLY A 151 -19.96 -3.33 -19.42
N GLY A 152 -20.47 -2.13 -19.70
CA GLY A 152 -21.52 -1.49 -18.91
C GLY A 152 -21.01 -0.53 -17.82
N PRO A 153 -21.94 0.19 -17.15
CA PRO A 153 -21.57 1.14 -16.11
C PRO A 153 -21.07 0.40 -14.87
N LEU A 154 -19.85 0.74 -14.44
CA LEU A 154 -19.31 0.28 -13.15
C LEU A 154 -19.82 1.17 -12.02
N ARG A 155 -19.92 0.59 -10.83
CA ARG A 155 -20.17 1.37 -9.62
C ARG A 155 -18.87 2.10 -9.20
N PRO A 156 -18.96 3.21 -8.45
CA PRO A 156 -17.78 4.00 -8.12
C PRO A 156 -16.84 3.36 -7.08
N ASN A 157 -17.33 2.35 -6.35
CA ASN A 157 -16.65 1.71 -5.22
C ASN A 157 -16.47 0.22 -5.45
N LEU A 158 -15.44 -0.39 -4.86
CA LEU A 158 -15.14 -1.80 -4.98
C LEU A 158 -14.91 -2.43 -3.61
N VAL A 159 -15.46 -3.62 -3.39
CA VAL A 159 -15.10 -4.52 -2.30
C VAL A 159 -14.26 -5.65 -2.89
N ILE A 160 -13.04 -5.85 -2.39
CA ILE A 160 -12.21 -7.01 -2.73
C ILE A 160 -12.12 -7.88 -1.49
N VAL A 161 -12.83 -9.00 -1.50
CA VAL A 161 -12.84 -9.95 -0.38
C VAL A 161 -12.02 -11.20 -0.77
N PRO A 162 -10.92 -11.51 -0.06
CA PRO A 162 -10.36 -12.85 -0.06
C PRO A 162 -11.37 -13.77 0.62
N ALA A 163 -11.98 -14.72 -0.08
CA ALA A 163 -13.06 -15.54 0.46
C ALA A 163 -12.72 -17.04 0.42
N GLY A 164 -13.19 -17.77 1.44
CA GLY A 164 -13.30 -19.23 1.40
C GLY A 164 -14.76 -19.67 1.61
N ALA A 165 -14.98 -20.97 1.74
CA ALA A 165 -16.32 -21.55 1.92
C ALA A 165 -17.10 -20.99 3.13
N GLY A 166 -16.40 -20.51 4.17
CA GLY A 166 -16.98 -19.93 5.38
C GLY A 166 -17.12 -18.41 5.37
N SER A 167 -16.97 -17.76 4.22
CA SER A 167 -17.04 -16.30 4.12
C SER A 167 -18.46 -15.78 4.38
N LEU A 168 -18.55 -14.66 5.09
CA LEU A 168 -19.79 -13.96 5.42
C LEU A 168 -20.26 -12.98 4.34
N HIS A 169 -19.48 -12.75 3.28
CA HIS A 169 -19.81 -11.78 2.24
C HIS A 169 -21.19 -11.95 1.58
N PRO A 170 -21.82 -13.15 1.47
CA PRO A 170 -23.16 -13.25 0.91
C PRO A 170 -24.20 -12.43 1.69
N ARG A 171 -24.01 -12.27 3.01
CA ARG A 171 -24.92 -11.49 3.87
C ARG A 171 -24.95 -10.01 3.51
N TRP A 172 -23.85 -9.49 2.97
CA TRP A 172 -23.72 -8.09 2.54
C TRP A 172 -24.63 -7.74 1.35
N LEU A 173 -25.27 -8.74 0.73
CA LEU A 173 -26.17 -8.57 -0.40
C LEU A 173 -27.64 -8.82 -0.03
N GLU A 174 -27.95 -9.18 1.22
CA GLU A 174 -29.31 -9.55 1.64
C GLU A 174 -30.27 -8.35 1.72
N ASP A 175 -29.77 -7.17 2.12
CA ASP A 175 -30.57 -5.95 2.31
C ASP A 175 -30.39 -4.89 1.21
N VAL A 176 -29.65 -5.22 0.15
CA VAL A 176 -29.39 -4.33 -0.99
C VAL A 176 -29.70 -5.00 -2.32
N THR A 177 -30.01 -4.20 -3.33
CA THR A 177 -30.29 -4.66 -4.69
C THR A 177 -29.30 -4.05 -5.67
N SER A 178 -29.32 -4.49 -6.92
CA SER A 178 -28.51 -3.88 -7.98
C SER A 178 -28.78 -2.38 -8.17
N LEU A 179 -29.98 -1.90 -7.81
CA LEU A 179 -30.41 -0.50 -7.92
C LEU A 179 -30.01 0.36 -6.71
N THR A 180 -29.85 -0.25 -5.52
CA THR A 180 -29.53 0.46 -4.28
C THR A 180 -28.07 0.34 -3.85
N ARG A 181 -27.35 -0.67 -4.36
CA ARG A 181 -25.92 -0.89 -4.10
C ARG A 181 -25.04 0.08 -4.89
N ASN A 182 -24.07 0.72 -4.22
CA ASN A 182 -23.12 1.67 -4.83
C ASN A 182 -21.68 1.13 -4.96
N TRP A 183 -21.48 -0.16 -4.77
CA TRP A 183 -20.19 -0.85 -4.81
C TRP A 183 -20.26 -2.15 -5.59
N ASP A 184 -19.21 -2.48 -6.34
CA ASP A 184 -19.02 -3.76 -7.01
C ASP A 184 -18.25 -4.72 -6.10
N LEU A 185 -18.38 -6.03 -6.33
CA LEU A 185 -17.78 -7.09 -5.53
C LEU A 185 -16.80 -7.92 -6.36
N CYS A 186 -15.56 -7.97 -5.91
CA CYS A 186 -14.52 -8.87 -6.40
C CYS A 186 -14.22 -9.93 -5.34
N ILE A 187 -14.41 -11.19 -5.71
CA ILE A 187 -14.12 -12.34 -4.87
C ILE A 187 -12.80 -12.96 -5.34
N GLY A 188 -11.78 -12.89 -4.48
CA GLY A 188 -10.60 -13.73 -4.63
C GLY A 188 -10.78 -14.99 -3.81
N TYR A 189 -11.11 -16.12 -4.45
CA TYR A 189 -11.38 -17.35 -3.74
C TYR A 189 -10.09 -18.09 -3.39
N TYR A 190 -9.79 -18.26 -2.10
CA TYR A 190 -8.55 -18.94 -1.66
C TYR A 190 -8.74 -20.42 -1.31
N GLY A 191 -9.98 -20.92 -1.28
CA GLY A 191 -10.28 -22.33 -1.04
C GLY A 191 -9.65 -23.23 -2.12
N VAL A 192 -9.30 -24.46 -1.76
CA VAL A 192 -8.70 -25.43 -2.70
C VAL A 192 -9.74 -26.05 -3.62
N GLU A 193 -10.97 -26.09 -3.16
CA GLU A 193 -12.15 -26.50 -3.89
C GLU A 193 -12.56 -25.47 -4.96
N GLU A 194 -13.29 -25.95 -5.96
CA GLU A 194 -13.86 -25.08 -6.99
C GLU A 194 -14.89 -24.11 -6.35
N PRO A 195 -14.80 -22.80 -6.61
CA PRO A 195 -15.70 -21.82 -6.00
C PRO A 195 -17.16 -22.01 -6.44
N ALA A 196 -18.03 -22.36 -5.48
CA ALA A 196 -19.47 -22.41 -5.66
C ALA A 196 -20.14 -21.17 -5.06
N ILE A 197 -20.08 -20.04 -5.78
CA ILE A 197 -20.60 -18.75 -5.30
C ILE A 197 -22.06 -18.56 -5.72
N ALA A 198 -22.98 -18.56 -4.75
CA ALA A 198 -24.41 -18.36 -4.99
C ALA A 198 -24.84 -16.89 -4.97
N SER A 199 -24.05 -16.02 -4.33
CA SER A 199 -24.29 -14.58 -4.25
C SER A 199 -23.95 -13.88 -5.57
N ALA A 200 -24.49 -12.68 -5.78
CA ALA A 200 -24.08 -11.83 -6.89
C ALA A 200 -22.66 -11.29 -6.69
N PHE A 201 -21.87 -11.24 -7.77
CA PHE A 201 -20.53 -10.64 -7.80
C PHE A 201 -20.23 -10.12 -9.19
N GLU A 202 -19.27 -9.19 -9.27
CA GLU A 202 -18.80 -8.64 -10.54
C GLU A 202 -17.52 -9.32 -11.01
N TYR A 203 -16.64 -9.70 -10.09
CA TYR A 203 -15.38 -10.38 -10.39
C TYR A 203 -15.20 -11.63 -9.55
N LEU A 204 -14.67 -12.68 -10.18
CA LEU A 204 -14.24 -13.90 -9.50
C LEU A 204 -12.87 -14.31 -10.04
N ALA A 205 -11.94 -14.59 -9.13
CA ALA A 205 -10.68 -15.27 -9.43
C ALA A 205 -10.45 -16.39 -8.41
N HIS A 206 -10.08 -17.57 -8.89
CA HIS A 206 -9.71 -18.70 -8.03
C HIS A 206 -8.19 -18.69 -7.82
N ILE A 207 -7.75 -18.46 -6.58
CA ILE A 207 -6.35 -18.32 -6.20
C ILE A 207 -6.08 -19.22 -4.97
N PRO A 208 -6.14 -20.55 -5.15
CA PRO A 208 -6.15 -21.50 -4.06
C PRO A 208 -4.91 -21.40 -3.16
N SER A 209 -5.06 -21.69 -1.88
CA SER A 209 -3.98 -21.76 -0.88
C SER A 209 -3.18 -20.46 -0.71
N THR A 210 -3.74 -19.31 -1.06
CA THR A 210 -3.05 -18.01 -0.99
C THR A 210 -3.55 -17.18 0.19
N LYS A 211 -2.62 -16.54 0.91
CA LYS A 211 -2.95 -15.63 2.02
C LYS A 211 -3.44 -14.28 1.51
N LYS A 212 -4.23 -13.57 2.33
CA LYS A 212 -4.92 -12.31 1.99
C LYS A 212 -4.05 -11.35 1.19
N PHE A 213 -2.90 -10.92 1.70
CA PHE A 213 -2.13 -9.84 1.07
C PHE A 213 -1.49 -10.24 -0.26
N ARG A 214 -0.98 -11.47 -0.38
CA ARG A 214 -0.52 -12.02 -1.68
C ARG A 214 -1.66 -12.13 -2.69
N LEU A 215 -2.83 -12.58 -2.24
CA LEU A 215 -4.03 -12.68 -3.07
C LEU A 215 -4.47 -11.30 -3.55
N LEU A 216 -4.51 -10.31 -2.66
CA LEU A 216 -4.84 -8.93 -3.00
C LEU A 216 -3.84 -8.34 -3.99
N TYR A 217 -2.54 -8.55 -3.78
CA TYR A 217 -1.50 -8.11 -4.72
C TYR A 217 -1.69 -8.74 -6.11
N ASN A 218 -1.95 -10.06 -6.17
CA ASN A 218 -2.18 -10.77 -7.43
C ASN A 218 -3.43 -10.26 -8.17
N LEU A 219 -4.48 -9.84 -7.46
CA LEU A 219 -5.68 -9.23 -8.05
C LEU A 219 -5.43 -7.79 -8.54
N LEU A 220 -4.56 -7.06 -7.86
CA LEU A 220 -4.25 -5.64 -8.10
C LEU A 220 -3.00 -5.44 -8.97
N TYR A 221 -2.70 -6.39 -9.85
CA TYR A 221 -1.61 -6.28 -10.81
C TYR A 221 -1.72 -5.04 -11.72
N ASP A 222 -0.60 -4.63 -12.32
CA ASP A 222 -0.57 -3.48 -13.23
C ASP A 222 -1.49 -3.69 -14.43
N GLY A 223 -2.42 -2.76 -14.63
CA GLY A 223 -3.45 -2.87 -15.66
C GLY A 223 -4.66 -3.73 -15.27
N SER A 224 -4.74 -4.21 -14.03
CA SER A 224 -5.94 -4.89 -13.50
C SER A 224 -7.21 -4.05 -13.70
N PRO A 225 -8.35 -4.65 -14.09
CA PRO A 225 -9.63 -3.95 -14.21
C PRO A 225 -10.10 -3.36 -12.88
N LEU A 226 -9.58 -3.83 -11.74
CA LEU A 226 -9.90 -3.32 -10.41
C LEU A 226 -9.36 -1.91 -10.16
N TRP A 227 -8.44 -1.41 -11.00
CA TRP A 227 -7.97 -0.02 -10.94
C TRP A 227 -8.96 1.00 -11.53
N LYS A 228 -10.15 0.57 -11.98
CA LYS A 228 -11.22 1.46 -12.47
C LYS A 228 -12.02 2.13 -11.33
N TYR A 229 -11.86 1.66 -10.09
CA TYR A 229 -12.61 2.13 -8.93
C TYR A 229 -11.84 3.17 -8.13
N GLU A 230 -12.55 4.12 -7.52
CA GLU A 230 -11.93 5.25 -6.81
C GLU A 230 -11.82 5.03 -5.29
N ALA A 231 -12.69 4.19 -4.72
CA ALA A 231 -12.62 3.75 -3.33
C ALA A 231 -12.70 2.21 -3.28
N ILE A 232 -11.76 1.59 -2.56
CA ILE A 232 -11.55 0.14 -2.58
C ILE A 232 -11.46 -0.35 -1.13
N TRP A 233 -12.39 -1.21 -0.72
CA TRP A 233 -12.40 -1.86 0.60
C TRP A 233 -11.80 -3.25 0.51
N LEU A 234 -10.90 -3.59 1.44
CA LEU A 234 -10.13 -4.84 1.47
C LEU A 234 -10.44 -5.64 2.76
N PRO A 235 -11.69 -6.05 3.01
CA PRO A 235 -12.08 -6.74 4.25
C PRO A 235 -11.55 -8.18 4.33
N ASP A 236 -11.41 -8.68 5.56
CA ASP A 236 -11.42 -10.11 5.86
C ASP A 236 -12.81 -10.70 5.61
N ASP A 237 -12.86 -12.02 5.49
CA ASP A 237 -14.05 -12.75 5.06
C ASP A 237 -15.07 -13.00 6.19
N ASP A 238 -14.77 -12.57 7.41
CA ASP A 238 -15.53 -12.85 8.63
C ASP A 238 -16.09 -11.60 9.33
N LEU A 239 -16.26 -10.54 8.56
CA LEU A 239 -16.99 -9.35 8.97
C LEU A 239 -18.50 -9.48 8.79
N ASP A 240 -19.24 -9.39 9.89
CA ASP A 240 -20.69 -9.41 9.92
C ASP A 240 -21.27 -7.99 9.99
N GLY A 241 -21.94 -7.59 8.92
CA GLY A 241 -22.61 -6.30 8.71
C GLY A 241 -23.50 -6.39 7.48
N THR A 242 -24.09 -5.27 7.05
CA THR A 242 -25.06 -5.28 5.93
C THR A 242 -24.56 -4.52 4.70
N GLY A 243 -25.21 -4.72 3.56
CA GLY A 243 -24.93 -3.97 2.34
C GLY A 243 -25.25 -2.48 2.47
N THR A 244 -26.27 -2.15 3.28
CA THR A 244 -26.59 -0.76 3.63
C THR A 244 -25.45 -0.12 4.44
N ASP A 245 -24.82 -0.86 5.35
CA ASP A 245 -23.65 -0.38 6.08
C ASP A 245 -22.49 -0.09 5.11
N ILE A 246 -22.20 -1.00 4.16
CA ILE A 246 -21.15 -0.80 3.16
C ILE A 246 -21.43 0.44 2.28
N ASN A 247 -22.68 0.61 1.85
CA ASN A 247 -23.10 1.81 1.09
C ASN A 247 -22.82 3.10 1.87
N ARG A 248 -23.20 3.14 3.15
CA ARG A 248 -23.03 4.29 4.04
C ARG A 248 -21.55 4.56 4.34
N MET A 249 -20.77 3.50 4.54
CA MET A 249 -19.33 3.54 4.73
C MET A 249 -18.63 4.22 3.55
N PHE A 250 -18.88 3.77 2.32
CA PHE A 250 -18.29 4.40 1.14
C PHE A 250 -18.77 5.83 0.92
N HIS A 251 -20.04 6.12 1.24
CA HIS A 251 -20.56 7.49 1.17
C HIS A 251 -19.75 8.44 2.06
N ILE A 252 -19.54 8.07 3.33
CA ILE A 252 -18.78 8.88 4.29
C ILE A 252 -17.30 8.98 3.88
N PHE A 253 -16.69 7.86 3.48
CA PHE A 253 -15.31 7.82 3.01
C PHE A 253 -15.06 8.85 1.91
N ARG A 254 -15.94 8.89 0.90
CA ARG A 254 -15.86 9.84 -0.22
C ARG A 254 -16.22 11.26 0.18
N GLN A 255 -17.28 11.44 0.98
CA GLN A 255 -17.73 12.75 1.45
C GLN A 255 -16.62 13.50 2.19
N HIS A 256 -15.82 12.78 2.98
CA HIS A 256 -14.71 13.35 3.75
C HIS A 256 -13.36 13.34 2.99
N GLY A 257 -13.33 12.82 1.76
CA GLY A 257 -12.11 12.79 0.94
C GLY A 257 -10.97 12.01 1.57
N LEU A 258 -11.29 10.91 2.27
CA LEU A 258 -10.34 10.06 2.96
C LEU A 258 -9.46 9.30 1.95
N ASP A 259 -8.24 8.98 2.37
CA ASP A 259 -7.26 8.18 1.65
C ASP A 259 -7.11 6.78 2.24
N LEU A 260 -7.24 6.65 3.56
CA LEU A 260 -7.14 5.39 4.28
C LEU A 260 -8.11 5.39 5.47
N ALA A 261 -9.04 4.47 5.53
CA ALA A 261 -9.97 4.39 6.65
C ALA A 261 -10.39 2.95 6.95
N GLN A 262 -11.19 2.74 7.98
CA GLN A 262 -11.95 1.51 8.14
C GLN A 262 -13.31 1.83 8.79
N PRO A 263 -14.33 0.97 8.63
CA PRO A 263 -15.49 1.05 9.51
C PRO A 263 -15.08 0.75 10.96
N ALA A 264 -15.86 1.25 11.91
CA ALA A 264 -15.65 0.86 13.30
C ALA A 264 -16.04 -0.60 13.54
N LEU A 265 -15.54 -1.18 14.64
CA LEU A 265 -15.90 -2.52 15.09
C LEU A 265 -16.93 -2.46 16.21
N LYS A 266 -17.88 -3.40 16.19
CA LYS A 266 -18.83 -3.59 17.27
C LYS A 266 -18.10 -4.07 18.53
N ALA A 267 -18.46 -3.52 19.68
CA ALA A 267 -18.14 -4.11 20.97
C ALA A 267 -19.16 -5.20 21.31
N GLY A 268 -18.75 -6.21 22.10
CA GLY A 268 -19.67 -7.20 22.66
C GLY A 268 -19.23 -8.65 22.42
N PRO A 269 -20.00 -9.64 22.90
CA PRO A 269 -19.59 -11.04 22.98
C PRO A 269 -19.40 -11.75 21.63
N ASN A 270 -19.96 -11.20 20.54
CA ASN A 270 -19.91 -11.80 19.19
C ASN A 270 -18.99 -11.03 18.23
N SER A 271 -18.13 -10.16 18.77
CA SER A 271 -17.17 -9.37 18.01
C SER A 271 -15.84 -9.37 18.76
N PHE A 272 -14.76 -9.65 18.05
CA PHE A 272 -13.41 -9.77 18.61
C PHE A 272 -12.49 -8.66 18.08
N PRO A 273 -12.74 -7.38 18.41
CA PRO A 273 -11.83 -6.30 18.04
C PRO A 273 -10.53 -6.41 18.82
N THR A 274 -9.40 -6.31 18.12
CA THR A 274 -8.06 -6.40 18.71
C THR A 274 -7.66 -5.11 19.40
N HIS A 275 -7.83 -3.99 18.70
CA HIS A 275 -7.32 -2.69 19.08
C HIS A 275 -8.49 -1.81 19.54
N PRO A 276 -8.55 -1.37 20.82
CA PRO A 276 -9.63 -0.52 21.30
C PRO A 276 -9.90 0.74 20.46
N ILE A 277 -8.89 1.27 19.78
CA ILE A 277 -9.03 2.45 18.91
C ILE A 277 -10.04 2.24 17.76
N THR A 278 -10.23 0.99 17.32
CA THR A 278 -11.10 0.62 16.18
C THR A 278 -12.55 0.39 16.60
N VAL A 279 -12.84 0.34 17.91
CA VAL A 279 -14.19 0.13 18.43
C VAL A 279 -15.05 1.39 18.24
N ALA A 280 -16.32 1.18 17.88
CA ALA A 280 -17.27 2.25 17.61
C ALA A 280 -17.47 3.19 18.80
N GLN A 281 -17.42 4.50 18.53
CA GLN A 281 -17.71 5.54 19.52
C GLN A 281 -19.12 6.12 19.34
N PRO A 282 -20.00 6.01 20.35
CA PRO A 282 -21.34 6.58 20.29
C PRO A 282 -21.35 8.09 20.03
N GLY A 283 -22.22 8.55 19.15
CA GLY A 283 -22.36 9.98 18.81
C GLY A 283 -21.31 10.52 17.83
N SER A 284 -20.35 9.69 17.42
CA SER A 284 -19.39 10.01 16.35
C SER A 284 -19.86 9.49 14.99
N VAL A 285 -19.54 10.23 13.92
CA VAL A 285 -19.71 9.76 12.54
C VAL A 285 -18.38 9.24 11.97
N LEU A 286 -17.30 9.95 12.26
CA LEU A 286 -15.94 9.72 11.78
C LEU A 286 -14.97 10.31 12.80
N ARG A 287 -13.95 9.54 13.16
CA ARG A 287 -12.78 10.03 13.91
C ARG A 287 -11.55 9.97 13.05
N HIS A 288 -10.79 11.05 13.03
CA HIS A 288 -9.46 11.05 12.47
C HIS A 288 -8.51 10.39 13.46
N GLU A 289 -7.99 9.22 13.10
CA GLU A 289 -7.15 8.40 13.97
C GLU A 289 -5.88 8.00 13.21
N PRO A 290 -4.73 7.86 13.90
CA PRO A 290 -3.44 7.54 13.27
C PRO A 290 -3.29 6.06 12.87
N PHE A 291 -4.36 5.25 12.99
CA PHE A 291 -4.31 3.80 12.82
C PHE A 291 -5.53 3.28 12.08
N VAL A 292 -5.28 2.38 11.12
CA VAL A 292 -6.30 1.59 10.40
C VAL A 292 -5.81 0.15 10.38
N GLU A 293 -6.60 -0.75 10.92
CA GLU A 293 -6.25 -2.17 11.04
C GLU A 293 -6.29 -2.84 9.67
N ILE A 294 -5.32 -3.73 9.42
CA ILE A 294 -5.15 -4.46 8.15
C ILE A 294 -6.33 -5.37 7.80
N MET A 295 -7.20 -5.65 8.77
CA MET A 295 -8.35 -6.54 8.65
C MET A 295 -9.43 -5.96 7.72
N CYS A 296 -9.70 -4.65 7.75
CA CYS A 296 -10.73 -4.07 6.87
C CYS A 296 -10.47 -2.65 6.37
N PRO A 297 -9.28 -2.36 5.81
CA PRO A 297 -8.95 -1.03 5.33
C PRO A 297 -9.73 -0.70 4.05
N ILE A 298 -10.15 0.55 3.96
CA ILE A 298 -10.68 1.22 2.77
C ILE A 298 -9.61 2.19 2.30
N PHE A 299 -9.25 2.10 1.03
CA PHE A 299 -8.30 3.01 0.40
C PHE A 299 -8.96 3.86 -0.67
N SER A 300 -8.46 5.08 -0.86
CA SER A 300 -8.59 5.76 -2.14
C SER A 300 -7.68 5.07 -3.15
N LYS A 301 -8.04 5.11 -4.43
CA LYS A 301 -7.22 4.53 -5.50
C LYS A 301 -5.76 5.02 -5.46
N ARG A 302 -5.55 6.32 -5.25
CA ARG A 302 -4.21 6.92 -5.18
C ARG A 302 -3.40 6.41 -3.98
N ALA A 303 -4.04 6.22 -2.83
CA ALA A 303 -3.38 5.69 -1.64
C ALA A 303 -3.05 4.20 -1.83
N LEU A 304 -3.99 3.41 -2.38
CA LEU A 304 -3.74 2.00 -2.63
C LEU A 304 -2.60 1.79 -3.63
N LYS A 305 -2.47 2.61 -4.67
CA LYS A 305 -1.33 2.55 -5.60
C LYS A 305 0.03 2.72 -4.92
N ILE A 306 0.09 3.57 -3.89
CA ILE A 306 1.31 3.77 -3.07
C ILE A 306 1.56 2.58 -2.14
N CYS A 307 0.51 1.92 -1.66
CA CYS A 307 0.63 0.89 -0.64
C CYS A 307 0.70 -0.54 -1.19
N VAL A 308 0.16 -0.80 -2.39
CA VAL A 308 -0.05 -2.16 -2.90
C VAL A 308 1.25 -2.95 -3.02
N GLY A 309 2.37 -2.31 -3.39
CA GLY A 309 3.67 -2.96 -3.49
C GLY A 309 4.14 -3.61 -2.17
N SER A 310 3.73 -3.06 -1.03
CA SER A 310 4.04 -3.62 0.29
C SER A 310 3.33 -4.95 0.59
N MET A 311 2.30 -5.33 -0.19
CA MET A 311 1.54 -6.56 0.01
C MET A 311 2.13 -7.78 -0.70
N LYS A 312 3.05 -7.57 -1.66
CA LYS A 312 3.48 -8.56 -2.68
C LYS A 312 3.76 -9.95 -2.14
N ASP A 313 4.61 -10.04 -1.12
CA ASP A 313 5.10 -11.31 -0.60
C ASP A 313 4.82 -11.49 0.90
N VAL A 314 4.04 -10.58 1.50
CA VAL A 314 3.69 -10.60 2.93
C VAL A 314 2.77 -11.78 3.25
N MET A 315 3.07 -12.49 4.34
CA MET A 315 2.35 -13.68 4.76
C MET A 315 1.26 -13.39 5.80
N SER A 316 1.60 -12.67 6.88
CA SER A 316 0.65 -12.35 7.96
C SER A 316 -0.07 -11.01 7.74
N GLY A 317 0.64 -10.02 7.21
CA GLY A 317 0.16 -8.63 7.13
C GLY A 317 0.58 -7.74 8.29
N TYR A 318 1.16 -8.31 9.36
CA TYR A 318 1.54 -7.54 10.54
C TYR A 318 2.51 -6.41 10.17
N GLY A 319 2.26 -5.23 10.72
CA GLY A 319 3.02 -4.02 10.43
C GLY A 319 2.53 -3.21 9.23
N LEU A 320 1.72 -3.77 8.33
CA LEU A 320 1.20 -3.00 7.19
C LEU A 320 0.29 -1.83 7.65
N ASP A 321 -0.46 -2.01 8.74
CA ASP A 321 -1.25 -0.98 9.43
C ASP A 321 -0.43 0.19 9.98
N HIS A 322 0.87 0.01 10.20
CA HIS A 322 1.82 1.06 10.56
C HIS A 322 2.54 1.65 9.34
N LEU A 323 2.84 0.81 8.34
CA LEU A 323 3.53 1.20 7.13
C LEU A 323 2.65 2.04 6.20
N TRP A 324 1.37 1.71 6.01
CA TRP A 324 0.51 2.46 5.10
C TRP A 324 0.32 3.92 5.54
N PRO A 325 -0.01 4.23 6.82
CA PRO A 325 -0.02 5.61 7.28
C PRO A 325 1.33 6.31 7.05
N SER A 326 2.45 5.61 7.27
CA SER A 326 3.79 6.14 7.04
C SER A 326 4.04 6.50 5.57
N PHE A 327 3.70 5.62 4.63
CA PHE A 327 3.86 5.86 3.19
C PHE A 327 3.01 7.02 2.68
N LEU A 328 1.86 7.25 3.33
CA LEU A 328 0.96 8.35 3.01
C LEU A 328 1.32 9.66 3.73
N GLY A 329 2.43 9.69 4.48
CA GLY A 329 2.88 10.86 5.24
C GLY A 329 2.01 11.19 6.44
N ASN A 330 1.37 10.18 7.04
CA ASN A 330 0.46 10.26 8.18
C ASN A 330 -0.66 11.30 7.96
N PRO A 331 -1.55 11.10 6.98
CA PRO A 331 -2.48 12.12 6.51
C PRO A 331 -3.61 12.35 7.52
N ARG A 332 -3.36 13.18 8.54
CA ARG A 332 -4.23 13.34 9.73
C ARG A 332 -5.70 13.60 9.40
N SER A 333 -6.01 14.42 8.41
CA SER A 333 -7.39 14.77 8.04
C SER A 333 -7.98 13.91 6.91
N ARG A 334 -7.24 12.90 6.44
CA ARG A 334 -7.67 11.97 5.38
C ARG A 334 -7.53 10.51 5.81
N MET A 335 -7.37 10.27 7.11
CA MET A 335 -7.31 8.93 7.66
C MET A 335 -8.15 8.81 8.93
N GLY A 336 -8.85 7.68 9.12
CA GLY A 336 -9.68 7.53 10.30
C GLY A 336 -10.56 6.29 10.40
N ILE A 337 -11.40 6.29 11.43
CA ILE A 337 -12.39 5.27 11.75
C ILE A 337 -13.79 5.84 11.51
N ILE A 338 -14.59 5.18 10.67
CA ILE A 338 -15.97 5.57 10.38
C ILE A 338 -16.89 4.93 11.42
N ASP A 339 -17.23 5.68 12.48
CA ASP A 339 -18.09 5.22 13.58
C ASP A 339 -19.59 5.13 13.21
N ALA A 340 -20.01 5.82 12.14
CA ALA A 340 -21.41 5.81 11.70
C ALA A 340 -21.90 4.47 11.13
N VAL A 341 -21.00 3.50 10.96
CA VAL A 341 -21.28 2.09 10.67
C VAL A 341 -20.39 1.24 11.55
N SER A 342 -20.83 0.02 11.88
CA SER A 342 -19.97 -0.91 12.62
C SER A 342 -20.18 -2.35 12.20
N PHE A 343 -19.09 -3.11 12.12
CA PHE A 343 -19.09 -4.52 11.74
C PHE A 343 -18.68 -5.37 12.96
N ALA A 344 -19.22 -6.58 13.09
CA ALA A 344 -18.70 -7.54 14.06
C ALA A 344 -17.57 -8.34 13.40
N HIS A 345 -16.41 -8.41 14.06
CA HIS A 345 -15.31 -9.28 13.65
C HIS A 345 -15.52 -10.63 14.32
N THR A 346 -15.95 -11.64 13.55
CA THR A 346 -16.56 -12.84 14.14
C THR A 346 -15.58 -13.95 14.50
N ARG A 347 -14.29 -13.81 14.18
CA ARG A 347 -13.24 -14.76 14.56
C ARG A 347 -12.16 -14.07 15.41
N PRO A 348 -11.63 -14.74 16.44
CA PRO A 348 -10.56 -14.18 17.26
C PRO A 348 -9.19 -14.23 16.56
N ILE A 349 -8.29 -13.33 16.96
CA ILE A 349 -6.89 -13.31 16.52
C ILE A 349 -6.18 -14.64 16.79
N GLY A 350 -5.22 -14.97 15.92
CA GLY A 350 -4.31 -16.10 16.13
C GLY A 350 -4.97 -17.47 15.98
N ALA A 351 -6.24 -17.53 15.58
CA ALA A 351 -6.94 -18.78 15.32
C ALA A 351 -6.33 -19.55 14.11
N THR A 352 -5.67 -18.84 13.18
CA THR A 352 -5.27 -19.38 11.87
C THR A 352 -3.78 -19.17 11.51
N TYR A 353 -2.98 -18.58 12.40
CA TYR A 353 -1.56 -18.30 12.17
C TYR A 353 -0.72 -18.26 13.45
N ASN A 354 0.60 -18.38 13.30
CA ASN A 354 1.56 -18.26 14.40
C ASN A 354 1.86 -16.77 14.67
N VAL A 355 1.45 -16.28 15.85
CA VAL A 355 1.62 -14.87 16.24
C VAL A 355 3.10 -14.47 16.34
N GLN A 356 3.96 -15.32 16.88
CA GLN A 356 5.38 -14.99 17.01
C GLN A 356 6.03 -14.81 15.63
N ALA A 357 5.74 -15.71 14.69
CA ALA A 357 6.24 -15.59 13.32
C ALA A 357 5.74 -14.30 12.63
N ALA A 358 4.50 -13.87 12.92
CA ALA A 358 3.96 -12.61 12.40
C ALA A 358 4.67 -11.37 12.99
N VAL A 359 5.00 -11.39 14.28
CA VAL A 359 5.78 -10.32 14.95
C VAL A 359 7.22 -10.27 14.42
N ASP A 360 7.83 -11.43 14.16
CA ASP A 360 9.16 -11.52 13.56
C ASP A 360 9.14 -10.97 12.12
N GLU A 361 8.12 -11.34 11.31
CA GLU A 361 7.90 -10.78 9.97
C GLU A 361 7.76 -9.26 9.99
N GLN A 362 6.94 -8.71 10.90
CA GLN A 362 6.77 -7.27 11.06
C GLN A 362 8.10 -6.56 11.35
N THR A 363 8.92 -7.13 12.22
CA THR A 363 10.20 -6.52 12.63
C THR A 363 11.14 -6.42 11.43
N GLU A 364 11.26 -7.49 10.66
CA GLU A 364 12.07 -7.51 9.44
C GLU A 364 11.50 -6.55 8.39
N LEU A 365 10.18 -6.50 8.23
CA LEU A 365 9.53 -5.60 7.29
C LEU A 365 9.79 -4.13 7.64
N PHE A 366 9.69 -3.76 8.91
CA PHE A 366 10.02 -2.41 9.38
C PHE A 366 11.48 -2.06 9.09
N HIS A 367 12.41 -2.99 9.35
CA HIS A 367 13.82 -2.79 9.04
C HIS A 367 14.05 -2.55 7.54
N ALA A 368 13.43 -3.35 6.66
CA ALA A 368 13.54 -3.19 5.21
C ALA A 368 13.08 -1.80 4.72
N TYR A 369 11.99 -1.28 5.26
CA TYR A 369 11.49 0.06 4.95
C TYR A 369 12.21 1.19 5.70
N GLY A 370 13.11 0.89 6.63
CA GLY A 370 13.71 1.89 7.53
C GLY A 370 12.67 2.54 8.47
N PHE A 371 11.58 1.85 8.75
CA PHE A 371 10.48 2.35 9.57
C PHE A 371 10.82 2.25 11.06
N THR A 372 10.60 3.33 11.79
CA THR A 372 10.73 3.35 13.24
C THR A 372 9.34 3.31 13.88
N TYR A 373 9.06 2.21 14.58
CA TYR A 373 7.80 2.05 15.30
C TYR A 373 7.57 3.14 16.34
N ARG A 374 6.35 3.67 16.37
CA ARG A 374 5.87 4.58 17.40
C ARG A 374 4.61 4.01 18.00
N ARG A 375 4.56 3.95 19.32
CA ARG A 375 3.38 3.48 20.05
C ARG A 375 2.18 4.38 19.76
N ILE A 376 1.05 3.78 19.42
CA ILE A 376 -0.24 4.44 19.25
C ILE A 376 -1.14 4.05 20.43
N ALA A 377 -1.77 5.04 21.07
CA ALA A 377 -2.70 4.77 22.16
C ALA A 377 -3.89 3.95 21.65
N GLY A 378 -4.24 2.86 22.34
CA GLY A 378 -5.35 1.99 21.93
C GLY A 378 -5.01 1.00 20.81
N VAL A 379 -3.73 0.85 20.45
CA VAL A 379 -3.20 -0.21 19.57
C VAL A 379 -2.32 -1.13 20.41
N TRP A 380 -2.73 -2.40 20.50
CA TRP A 380 -2.10 -3.45 21.32
C TRP A 380 -1.18 -4.38 20.53
#